data_AF-A0A919M0G7-F1
#
_entry.id   AF-A0A919M0G7-F1
#
_cell.length_a   1.000
_cell.length_b   1.000
_cell.length_c   1.000
_cell.angle_alpha   90.00
_cell.angle_beta   90.00
_cell.angle_gamma   90.00
#
_symmetry.space_group_name_H-M   'P 1'
#
loop_
_entity.id
_entity.type
_entity.pdbx_description
1 polymer ?
#
loop_
_entity_poly.entity_id
_entity_poly.type
_entity_poly.pdbx_seq_one_letter_code
_entity_poly.pdbx_strand_id
1 'polypeptide(L)'
;MKTIVIVVVLLAFMRCTTHVDEPASCTPPVMVNYFTDVYPIIDRTCALPACHVNNSLHGNFKNASEVKKAAESGRLEFMIVSRQMPAGDTRGKSFLTDCEITIIRTWIKNGALLN
;
A
#
# COMPACT_ATOMS: atom_id res chain seq x y z
N MET A 1 -47.76 -34.25 15.27
CA MET A 1 -46.40 -34.09 15.85
C MET A 1 -45.26 -34.18 14.81
N LYS A 2 -45.37 -34.96 13.72
CA LYS A 2 -44.31 -35.06 12.70
C LYS A 2 -44.10 -33.81 11.83
N THR A 3 -45.15 -32.99 11.64
CA THR A 3 -45.11 -31.79 10.79
C THR A 3 -44.44 -30.58 11.43
N ILE A 4 -44.38 -30.50 12.77
CA ILE A 4 -43.76 -29.38 13.50
C ILE A 4 -42.22 -29.43 13.39
N VAL A 5 -41.66 -30.64 13.29
CA VAL A 5 -40.20 -30.85 13.21
C VAL A 5 -39.60 -30.34 11.88
N ILE A 6 -40.39 -30.32 10.80
CA ILE A 6 -39.90 -29.94 9.46
C ILE A 6 -39.76 -28.41 9.33
N VAL A 7 -40.58 -27.62 10.04
CA VAL A 7 -40.58 -26.15 9.93
C VAL A 7 -39.40 -25.51 10.68
N VAL A 8 -38.93 -26.15 11.76
CA VAL A 8 -37.80 -25.63 12.56
C VAL A 8 -36.45 -25.83 11.87
N VAL A 9 -36.32 -26.85 11.01
CA VAL A 9 -35.07 -27.12 10.26
C VAL A 9 -34.88 -26.13 9.09
N LEU A 10 -35.95 -25.52 8.58
CA LEU A 10 -35.89 -24.54 7.47
C LEU A 10 -35.55 -23.10 7.89
N LEU A 11 -35.67 -22.77 9.19
CA LEU A 11 -35.39 -21.42 9.70
C LEU A 11 -33.94 -21.23 10.18
N ALA A 12 -33.11 -22.27 10.11
CA ALA A 12 -31.71 -22.22 10.54
C ALA A 12 -30.72 -21.78 9.43
N PHE A 13 -31.19 -21.31 8.27
CA PHE A 13 -30.38 -20.57 7.30
C PHE A 13 -30.47 -19.05 7.52
N MET A 14 -30.67 -18.62 8.77
CA MET A 14 -30.53 -17.22 9.14
C MET A 14 -29.06 -16.85 8.94
N ARG A 15 -28.86 -16.05 7.90
CA ARG A 15 -27.58 -15.75 7.27
C ARG A 15 -26.60 -15.15 8.28
N CYS A 16 -25.49 -15.83 8.53
CA CYS A 16 -24.26 -15.13 8.87
C CYS A 16 -23.79 -14.39 7.62
N THR A 17 -24.30 -13.18 7.38
CA THR A 17 -23.48 -12.19 6.68
C THR A 17 -22.41 -11.83 7.68
N THR A 18 -21.21 -12.39 7.54
CA THR A 18 -20.04 -11.70 8.05
C THR A 18 -20.14 -10.31 7.44
N HIS A 19 -20.39 -9.29 8.28
CA HIS A 19 -20.00 -7.94 7.92
C HIS A 19 -18.49 -8.03 7.75
N VAL A 20 -18.06 -8.42 6.55
CA VAL A 20 -16.78 -8.02 6.04
C VAL A 20 -16.99 -6.53 5.89
N ASP A 21 -16.55 -5.77 6.88
CA ASP A 21 -16.34 -4.34 6.68
C ASP A 21 -15.60 -4.26 5.35
N GLU A 22 -16.27 -3.71 4.33
CA GLU A 22 -15.70 -3.55 3.01
C GLU A 22 -14.34 -2.89 3.25
N PRO A 23 -13.22 -3.54 2.88
CA PRO A 23 -11.91 -2.99 3.18
C PRO A 23 -11.91 -1.58 2.63
N ALA A 24 -11.64 -0.59 3.49
CA ALA A 24 -11.72 0.82 3.14
C ALA A 24 -11.15 0.99 1.74
N SER A 25 -12.02 1.31 0.77
CA SER A 25 -11.64 1.28 -0.64
C SER A 25 -10.51 2.28 -0.82
N CYS A 26 -9.30 1.77 -1.04
CA CYS A 26 -8.12 2.59 -1.23
C CYS A 26 -8.12 3.15 -2.65
N THR A 27 -9.01 4.11 -2.85
CA THR A 27 -9.13 4.89 -4.07
C THR A 27 -8.27 6.14 -3.89
N PRO A 28 -7.04 6.17 -4.44
CA PRO A 28 -6.22 7.37 -4.41
C PRO A 28 -6.90 8.50 -5.21
N PRO A 29 -6.55 9.77 -4.94
CA PRO A 29 -6.99 10.87 -5.79
C PRO A 29 -6.52 10.65 -7.23
N VAL A 30 -7.31 11.15 -8.20
CA VAL A 30 -6.96 11.06 -9.63
C VAL A 30 -5.59 11.68 -9.90
N MET A 31 -5.26 12.75 -9.17
CA MET A 31 -3.96 13.39 -9.19
C MET A 31 -3.32 13.24 -7.80
N VAL A 32 -2.29 12.40 -7.72
CA VAL A 32 -1.47 12.21 -6.52
C VAL A 32 -0.33 13.23 -6.54
N ASN A 33 -0.17 13.96 -5.44
CA ASN A 33 0.89 14.94 -5.23
C ASN A 33 2.08 14.28 -4.53
N TYR A 34 3.30 14.58 -5.01
CA TYR A 34 4.48 13.94 -4.44
C TYR A 34 4.70 14.32 -2.97
N PHE A 35 4.68 15.62 -2.63
CA PHE A 35 5.05 16.08 -1.30
C PHE A 35 3.99 15.77 -0.23
N THR A 36 2.71 15.74 -0.60
CA THR A 36 1.62 15.50 0.38
C THR A 36 1.23 14.04 0.51
N ASP A 37 1.32 13.26 -0.57
CA ASP A 37 0.74 11.90 -0.60
C ASP A 37 1.83 10.82 -0.63
N VAL A 38 2.90 11.03 -1.40
CA VAL A 38 3.95 10.03 -1.64
C VAL A 38 5.11 10.18 -0.65
N TYR A 39 5.62 11.39 -0.49
CA TYR A 39 6.79 11.66 0.34
C TYR A 39 6.59 11.21 1.79
N PRO A 40 5.44 11.43 2.46
CA PRO A 40 5.26 10.93 3.82
C PRO A 40 5.38 9.40 3.93
N ILE A 41 4.95 8.67 2.90
CA ILE A 41 5.10 7.21 2.83
C ILE A 41 6.59 6.88 2.66
N ILE A 42 7.25 7.46 1.65
CA ILE A 42 8.67 7.23 1.35
C ILE A 42 9.57 7.58 2.55
N ASP A 43 9.30 8.70 3.21
CA ASP A 43 10.05 9.18 4.37
C ASP A 43 9.96 8.20 5.53
N ARG A 44 8.76 7.67 5.77
CA ARG A 44 8.45 6.73 6.85
C ARG A 44 8.96 5.31 6.60
N THR A 45 8.97 4.84 5.36
CA THR A 45 9.22 3.43 5.05
C THR A 45 10.55 3.16 4.36
N CYS A 46 11.08 4.14 3.61
CA CYS A 46 12.23 3.93 2.74
C CYS A 46 13.44 4.79 3.16
N ALA A 47 13.21 6.07 3.46
CA ALA A 47 14.25 7.02 3.85
C ALA A 47 14.68 6.86 5.33
N LEU A 48 14.90 5.61 5.71
CA LEU A 48 15.34 5.17 7.03
C LEU A 48 16.87 5.25 7.13
N PRO A 49 17.42 5.55 8.31
CA PRO A 49 18.86 5.49 8.56
C PRO A 49 19.45 4.16 8.09
N ALA A 50 20.61 4.21 7.44
CA ALA A 50 21.30 3.09 6.81
C ALA A 50 20.61 2.41 5.60
N CYS A 51 19.38 2.81 5.22
CA CYS A 51 18.70 2.30 4.04
C CYS A 51 18.76 3.26 2.86
N HIS A 52 17.91 4.30 2.82
CA HIS A 52 17.90 5.29 1.73
C HIS A 52 18.06 6.72 2.23
N VAL A 53 19.22 7.03 2.79
CA VAL A 53 19.57 8.35 3.32
C VAL A 53 20.83 8.90 2.65
N ASN A 54 21.20 10.14 2.96
CA ASN A 54 22.43 10.74 2.46
C ASN A 54 23.64 9.83 2.74
N ASN A 55 24.51 9.66 1.74
CA ASN A 55 25.67 8.76 1.76
C ASN A 55 25.35 7.26 1.94
N SER A 56 24.10 6.83 1.80
CA SER A 56 23.78 5.40 1.71
C SER A 56 24.27 4.82 0.38
N LEU A 57 24.72 3.56 0.40
CA LEU A 57 25.05 2.78 -0.79
C LEU A 57 23.83 2.44 -1.65
N HIS A 58 22.61 2.63 -1.13
CA HIS A 58 21.36 2.31 -1.82
C HIS A 58 20.63 3.55 -2.38
N GLY A 59 21.26 4.73 -2.33
CA GLY A 59 20.69 6.01 -2.76
C GLY A 59 20.02 6.80 -1.63
N ASN A 60 19.63 8.05 -1.89
CA ASN A 60 19.10 8.98 -0.89
C ASN A 60 17.64 9.35 -1.16
N PHE A 61 16.71 8.70 -0.48
CA PHE A 61 15.27 8.94 -0.66
C PHE A 61 14.74 10.10 0.20
N LYS A 62 15.60 10.81 0.94
CA LYS A 62 15.28 12.18 1.41
C LYS A 62 15.33 13.19 0.25
N ASN A 63 15.92 12.82 -0.90
CA ASN A 63 15.94 13.65 -2.10
C ASN A 63 14.83 13.24 -3.08
N ALA A 64 13.84 14.11 -3.26
CA ALA A 64 12.71 13.89 -4.16
C ALA A 64 13.13 13.55 -5.60
N SER A 65 14.21 14.15 -6.08
CA SER A 65 14.71 13.89 -7.44
C SER A 65 15.30 12.50 -7.59
N GLU A 66 15.87 11.91 -6.54
CA GLU A 66 16.36 10.53 -6.59
C GLU A 66 15.22 9.51 -6.52
N VAL A 67 14.18 9.80 -5.73
CA VAL A 67 12.95 8.98 -5.72
C VAL A 67 12.28 9.00 -7.10
N LYS A 68 12.19 10.17 -7.73
CA LYS A 68 11.69 10.31 -9.11
C LYS A 68 12.51 9.51 -10.11
N LYS A 69 13.84 9.57 -10.05
CA LYS A 69 14.71 8.73 -10.92
C LYS A 69 14.44 7.24 -10.73
N ALA A 70 14.25 6.78 -9.49
CA ALA A 70 13.92 5.38 -9.22
C ALA A 70 12.53 5.00 -9.76
N ALA A 71 11.55 5.90 -9.68
CA ALA A 71 10.23 5.74 -10.28
C ALA A 71 10.30 5.64 -11.82
N GLU A 72 10.98 6.59 -12.46
CA GLU A 72 11.11 6.64 -13.93
C GLU A 72 11.87 5.45 -14.50
N SER A 73 12.81 4.88 -13.74
CA SER A 73 13.50 3.64 -14.13
C SER A 73 12.64 2.38 -14.03
N GLY A 74 11.43 2.46 -13.46
CA GLY A 74 10.57 1.32 -13.14
C GLY A 74 11.03 0.49 -11.93
N ARG A 75 12.25 0.74 -11.41
CA ARG A 75 12.80 0.02 -10.26
C ARG A 75 11.95 0.21 -9.00
N LEU A 76 11.46 1.42 -8.73
CA LEU A 76 10.63 1.65 -7.54
C LEU A 76 9.35 0.82 -7.57
N GLU A 77 8.59 0.86 -8.68
CA GLU A 77 7.36 0.07 -8.81
C GLU A 77 7.63 -1.43 -8.71
N PHE A 78 8.66 -1.93 -9.41
CA PHE A 78 9.02 -3.34 -9.34
C PHE A 78 9.29 -3.79 -7.90
N MET A 79 10.10 -3.06 -7.14
CA MET A 79 10.49 -3.47 -5.78
C MET A 79 9.30 -3.45 -4.80
N ILE A 80 8.40 -2.47 -4.90
CA ILE A 80 7.24 -2.39 -3.98
C ILE A 80 6.13 -3.38 -4.36
N VAL A 81 5.89 -3.61 -5.65
CA VAL A 81 4.86 -4.55 -6.13
C VAL A 81 5.29 -5.99 -5.90
N SER A 82 6.57 -6.31 -6.12
CA SER A 82 7.14 -7.62 -5.78
C SER A 82 7.36 -7.82 -4.29
N ARG A 83 7.06 -6.81 -3.47
CA ARG A 83 7.26 -6.80 -2.00
C ARG A 83 8.69 -7.16 -1.58
N GLN A 84 9.67 -6.84 -2.43
CA GLN A 84 11.09 -6.97 -2.10
C GLN A 84 11.60 -5.79 -1.26
N MET A 85 10.97 -4.62 -1.41
CA MET A 85 11.25 -3.45 -0.60
C MET A 85 9.94 -2.80 -0.10
N PRO A 86 9.99 -2.14 1.07
CA PRO A 86 11.16 -2.06 1.97
C PRO A 86 11.49 -3.41 2.61
N ALA A 87 12.77 -3.66 2.88
CA ALA A 87 13.21 -4.93 3.45
C ALA A 87 12.70 -5.07 4.89
N GLY A 88 11.99 -6.16 5.19
CA GLY A 88 11.55 -6.47 6.55
C GLY A 88 10.73 -7.77 6.63
N ASP A 89 11.15 -8.69 7.48
CA ASP A 89 10.46 -9.94 7.83
C ASP A 89 9.56 -9.80 9.07
N THR A 90 9.40 -8.58 9.60
CA THR A 90 8.63 -8.32 10.82
C THR A 90 7.38 -7.50 10.51
N ARG A 91 6.23 -7.96 11.02
CA ARG A 91 4.96 -7.22 11.01
C ARG A 91 5.16 -5.86 11.72
N GLY A 92 5.52 -4.80 10.98
CA GLY A 92 5.91 -3.49 11.55
C GLY A 92 6.20 -2.38 10.52
N LYS A 93 6.68 -1.22 11.00
CA LYS A 93 6.79 0.11 10.33
C LYS A 93 7.49 0.13 8.95
N SER A 94 8.19 -0.93 8.57
CA SER A 94 8.92 -1.10 7.32
C SER A 94 8.07 -1.71 6.19
N PHE A 95 6.79 -2.02 6.40
CA PHE A 95 5.92 -2.54 5.34
C PHE A 95 5.05 -1.45 4.68
N LEU A 96 4.84 -1.57 3.38
CA LEU A 96 3.86 -0.77 2.62
C LEU A 96 2.53 -1.51 2.60
N THR A 97 1.46 -0.86 3.03
CA THR A 97 0.10 -1.37 2.82
C THR A 97 -0.26 -1.38 1.32
N ASP A 98 -1.26 -2.17 0.93
CA ASP A 98 -1.74 -2.19 -0.47
C ASP A 98 -2.24 -0.80 -0.91
N CYS A 99 -2.76 -0.02 0.03
CA CYS A 99 -3.18 1.37 -0.18
C CYS A 99 -2.00 2.29 -0.49
N GLU A 100 -0.91 2.18 0.26
CA GLU A 100 0.30 2.96 0.05
C GLU A 100 0.99 2.57 -1.26
N ILE A 101 1.02 1.27 -1.59
CA ILE A 101 1.46 0.79 -2.90
C ILE A 101 0.60 1.43 -4.00
N THR A 102 -0.73 1.46 -3.82
CA THR A 102 -1.66 2.04 -4.80
C THR A 102 -1.47 3.56 -4.98
N ILE A 103 -1.20 4.30 -3.91
CA ILE A 103 -0.88 5.74 -3.96
C ILE A 103 0.42 5.95 -4.77
N ILE A 104 1.49 5.23 -4.42
CA ILE A 104 2.77 5.35 -5.11
C ILE A 104 2.63 4.98 -6.58
N ARG A 105 1.94 3.89 -6.92
CA ARG A 105 1.71 3.46 -8.30
C ARG A 105 0.89 4.47 -9.10
N THR A 106 -0.12 5.08 -8.49
CA THR A 106 -0.91 6.12 -9.15
C THR A 106 -0.07 7.35 -9.45
N TRP A 107 0.79 7.77 -8.51
CA TRP A 107 1.75 8.84 -8.77
C TRP A 107 2.73 8.50 -9.91
N ILE A 108 3.28 7.29 -9.95
CA ILE A 108 4.15 6.82 -11.04
C ILE A 108 3.40 6.87 -12.38
N LYS A 109 2.17 6.35 -12.42
CA LYS A 109 1.31 6.36 -13.62
C LYS A 109 0.98 7.78 -14.09
N ASN A 110 0.89 8.73 -13.18
CA ASN A 110 0.69 10.15 -13.45
C ASN A 110 1.99 10.89 -13.87
N GLY A 111 3.07 10.16 -14.15
CA GLY A 111 4.33 10.71 -14.65
C GLY A 111 5.35 11.09 -13.58
N ALA A 112 5.16 10.64 -12.32
CA ALA A 112 6.07 10.88 -11.22
C ALA A 112 6.46 12.36 -11.03
N LEU A 113 5.48 13.26 -11.16
CA LEU A 113 5.67 14.71 -11.07
C LEU A 113 6.03 15.13 -9.63
N LEU A 114 6.90 16.14 -9.49
CA LEU A 114 7.26 16.75 -8.20
C LEU A 114 6.47 18.05 -8.00
N ASN A 115 5.14 17.92 -7.99
CA ASN A 115 4.18 19.01 -7.81
C ASN A 115 3.76 19.18 -6.36
#